data_AF-A0A9D9CIA8-F1
#
_entry.id   AF-A0A9D9CIA8-F1
#
_cell.length_a   1.000
_cell.length_b   1.000
_cell.length_c   1.000
_cell.angle_alpha   90.00
_cell.angle_beta   90.00
_cell.angle_gamma   90.00
#
_symmetry.space_group_name_H-M   'P 1'
#
loop_
_entity.id
_entity.type
_entity.pdbx_description
1 polymer ?
#
loop_
_entity_poly.entity_id
_entity_poly.type
_entity_poly.pdbx_seq_one_letter_code
_entity_poly.pdbx_strand_id
1 'polypeptide(L)'
;MKKKLLLTACVMAFLFMGCEPNEPQLKGVFSVAADKQVVFSTGNLQYHPANKKWRFAETQTQYIGEKNAQISSSYNGWIDLFGWGTGDNPTNASIVDSDYQFFVDWGTNKIGKDSSKSWRTLTFDEWTYLLEKRPNANQLRGGVDMNGVSGLLLLPDNWESTADITLDLGSEKYPSFTADQWSQLEALGAVFLPAAGWRSGDDVEYVQFVGAYWSSTGYAVDAFSVYFFFDEVVHIDVGVRDAGQSVRLVKDL
;
A
#
# COMPACT_ATOMS: atom_id res chain seq x y z
N MET A 1 4.42 -2.31 -76.29
CA MET A 1 5.16 -1.93 -75.07
C MET A 1 4.17 -1.63 -73.95
N LYS A 2 3.93 -2.57 -73.02
CA LYS A 2 3.04 -2.36 -71.87
C LYS A 2 3.90 -2.02 -70.65
N LYS A 3 3.83 -0.76 -70.18
CA LYS A 3 4.42 -0.34 -68.90
C LYS A 3 3.58 -0.93 -67.77
N LYS A 4 4.17 -1.81 -66.95
CA LYS A 4 3.58 -2.24 -65.67
C LYS A 4 3.97 -1.22 -64.61
N LEU A 5 2.96 -0.61 -64.00
CA LEU A 5 3.04 0.22 -62.81
C LEU A 5 3.29 -0.72 -61.62
N LEU A 6 4.41 -0.56 -60.90
CA LEU A 6 4.58 -1.18 -59.58
C LEU A 6 4.09 -0.18 -58.54
N LEU A 7 3.03 -0.57 -57.82
CA LEU A 7 2.51 0.14 -56.65
C LEU A 7 3.28 -0.39 -55.43
N THR A 8 4.15 0.42 -54.83
CA THR A 8 4.84 0.07 -53.59
C THR A 8 3.90 0.35 -52.42
N ALA A 9 3.39 -0.72 -51.81
CA ALA A 9 2.63 -0.63 -50.56
C ALA A 9 3.57 -0.28 -49.40
N CYS A 10 3.39 0.89 -48.79
CA CYS A 10 3.97 1.20 -47.48
C CYS A 10 3.19 0.43 -46.42
N VAL A 11 3.76 -0.66 -45.91
CA VAL A 11 3.32 -1.29 -44.67
C VAL A 11 3.74 -0.37 -43.53
N MET A 12 2.80 0.38 -42.97
CA MET A 12 2.99 1.04 -41.68
C MET A 12 3.02 -0.05 -40.61
N ALA A 13 4.22 -0.43 -40.18
CA ALA A 13 4.39 -1.24 -39.00
C ALA A 13 4.04 -0.39 -37.77
N PHE A 14 2.87 -0.62 -37.17
CA PHE A 14 2.63 -0.22 -35.79
C PHE A 14 3.59 -1.03 -34.93
N LEU A 15 4.66 -0.39 -34.47
CA LEU A 15 5.41 -0.88 -33.32
C LEU A 15 4.45 -0.85 -32.13
N PHE A 16 3.90 -2.02 -31.79
CA PHE A 16 3.51 -2.26 -30.41
C PHE A 16 4.79 -2.12 -29.59
N MET A 17 4.98 -0.93 -29.01
CA MET A 17 5.75 -0.83 -27.78
C MET A 17 5.04 -1.77 -26.81
N GLY A 18 5.62 -2.95 -26.62
CA GLY A 18 5.31 -3.76 -25.46
C GLY A 18 5.53 -2.86 -24.27
N CYS A 19 4.45 -2.52 -23.58
CA CYS A 19 4.52 -2.03 -22.23
C CYS A 19 5.21 -3.15 -21.45
N GLU A 20 6.51 -3.03 -21.19
CA GLU A 20 7.12 -3.81 -20.14
C GLU A 20 6.25 -3.59 -18.90
N PRO A 21 5.80 -4.65 -18.21
CA PRO A 21 4.95 -4.46 -17.04
C PRO A 21 5.72 -3.57 -16.08
N ASN A 22 5.14 -2.39 -15.83
CA ASN A 22 5.67 -1.33 -14.99
C ASN A 22 6.33 -1.94 -13.75
N GLU A 23 7.50 -1.42 -13.39
CA GLU A 23 8.14 -1.74 -12.12
C GLU A 23 7.11 -1.64 -10.98
N PRO A 24 7.21 -2.49 -9.94
CA PRO A 24 6.22 -2.56 -8.86
C PRO A 24 6.27 -1.35 -7.90
N GLN A 25 6.48 -0.14 -8.42
CA GLN A 25 6.54 1.11 -7.68
C GLN A 25 5.69 2.19 -8.33
N LEU A 26 5.06 3.01 -7.48
CA LEU A 26 4.31 4.18 -7.92
C LEU A 26 5.29 5.32 -8.23
N LYS A 27 4.88 6.24 -9.11
CA LYS A 27 5.72 7.37 -9.54
C LYS A 27 5.84 8.48 -8.50
N GLY A 28 4.94 8.50 -7.51
CA GLY A 28 4.91 9.53 -6.49
C GLY A 28 6.12 9.44 -5.56
N VAL A 29 6.78 10.57 -5.36
CA VAL A 29 7.92 10.71 -4.43
C VAL A 29 7.44 11.35 -3.14
N PHE A 30 7.81 10.75 -2.02
CA PHE A 30 7.35 11.16 -0.70
C PHE A 30 8.53 11.36 0.24
N SER A 31 8.60 12.54 0.87
CA SER A 31 9.59 12.83 1.90
C SER A 31 9.18 12.17 3.20
N VAL A 32 10.11 11.41 3.78
CA VAL A 32 9.96 10.71 5.06
C VAL A 32 10.99 11.19 6.09
N ALA A 33 11.90 12.06 5.68
CA ALA A 33 12.71 12.93 6.54
C ALA A 33 13.09 14.19 5.75
N ALA A 34 13.85 15.11 6.36
CA ALA A 34 14.30 16.34 5.70
C ALA A 34 15.19 16.08 4.47
N ASP A 35 15.93 14.97 4.49
CA ASP A 35 16.92 14.56 3.51
C ASP A 35 16.67 13.15 2.94
N LYS A 36 15.45 12.62 3.15
CA LYS A 36 15.11 11.25 2.77
C LYS A 36 13.78 11.17 2.05
N GLN A 37 13.78 10.52 0.89
CA GLN A 37 12.60 10.29 0.07
C GLN A 37 12.42 8.82 -0.26
N VAL A 38 11.18 8.44 -0.52
CA VAL A 38 10.80 7.07 -0.88
C VAL A 38 9.76 7.04 -1.99
N VAL A 39 9.63 5.87 -2.61
CA VAL A 39 8.47 5.49 -3.43
C VAL A 39 7.73 4.33 -2.78
N PHE A 40 6.41 4.34 -2.88
CA PHE A 40 5.55 3.28 -2.33
C PHE A 40 5.36 2.11 -3.31
N SER A 41 5.14 0.93 -2.75
CA SER A 41 4.71 -0.25 -3.52
C SER A 41 3.32 -0.04 -4.14
N THR A 42 3.06 -0.72 -5.26
CA THR A 42 1.79 -0.63 -6.01
C THR A 42 0.55 -1.11 -5.25
N GLY A 43 0.73 -1.79 -4.12
CA GLY A 43 -0.35 -2.41 -3.34
C GLY A 43 0.11 -2.79 -1.95
N ASN A 44 -0.84 -3.14 -1.08
CA ASN A 44 -0.53 -3.78 0.21
C ASN A 44 0.25 -5.07 -0.07
N LEU A 45 1.15 -5.43 0.85
CA LEU A 45 1.85 -6.70 0.78
C LEU A 45 0.86 -7.85 0.98
N GLN A 46 0.98 -8.90 0.17
CA GLN A 46 0.16 -10.11 0.29
C GLN A 46 1.04 -11.35 0.29
N TYR A 47 0.64 -12.34 1.09
CA TYR A 47 1.30 -13.63 1.19
C TYR A 47 0.35 -14.77 0.83
N HIS A 48 0.86 -15.78 0.13
CA HIS A 48 0.12 -17.00 -0.18
C HIS A 48 0.73 -18.19 0.59
N PRO A 49 0.12 -18.64 1.71
CA PRO A 49 0.72 -19.64 2.59
C PRO A 49 1.09 -20.96 1.92
N ALA A 50 0.15 -21.60 1.22
CA ALA A 50 0.41 -22.89 0.57
C ALA A 50 1.54 -22.85 -0.47
N ASN A 51 1.70 -21.71 -1.15
CA ASN A 51 2.68 -21.53 -2.22
C ASN A 51 3.97 -20.85 -1.75
N LYS A 52 4.00 -20.33 -0.51
CA LYS A 52 5.08 -19.53 0.07
C LYS A 52 5.53 -18.37 -0.83
N LYS A 53 4.55 -17.62 -1.37
CA LYS A 53 4.80 -16.52 -2.31
C LYS A 53 4.37 -15.18 -1.72
N TRP A 54 5.21 -14.18 -1.94
CA TRP A 54 4.91 -12.78 -1.67
C TRP A 54 4.59 -12.02 -2.95
N ARG A 55 3.63 -11.11 -2.90
CA ARG A 55 3.34 -10.13 -3.96
C ARG A 55 2.85 -8.82 -3.35
N PHE A 56 2.79 -7.77 -4.16
CA PHE A 56 1.90 -6.65 -3.87
C PHE A 56 0.52 -6.92 -4.46
N ALA A 57 -0.52 -6.35 -3.84
CA ALA A 57 -1.84 -6.29 -4.43
C ALA A 57 -1.77 -5.65 -5.83
N GLU A 58 -2.64 -6.10 -6.75
CA GLU A 58 -2.59 -5.72 -8.17
C GLU A 58 -3.05 -4.28 -8.39
N THR A 59 -3.90 -3.76 -7.51
CA THR A 59 -4.31 -2.36 -7.43
C THR A 59 -4.21 -1.87 -5.99
N GLN A 60 -4.13 -0.55 -5.79
CA GLN A 60 -4.04 0.02 -4.45
C GLN A 60 -5.31 -0.18 -3.61
N THR A 61 -6.46 -0.35 -4.26
CA THR A 61 -7.77 -0.60 -3.61
C THR A 61 -8.00 -2.06 -3.22
N GLN A 62 -7.14 -2.99 -3.67
CA GLN A 62 -7.30 -4.41 -3.37
C GLN A 62 -6.75 -4.77 -1.99
N TYR A 63 -7.60 -5.41 -1.18
CA TYR A 63 -7.27 -6.03 0.10
C TYR A 63 -8.06 -7.35 0.27
N ILE A 64 -7.67 -8.22 1.21
CA ILE A 64 -8.26 -9.56 1.39
C ILE A 64 -9.50 -9.53 2.29
N GLY A 65 -9.50 -8.69 3.33
CA GLY A 65 -10.61 -8.51 4.26
C GLY A 65 -10.88 -9.78 5.09
N GLU A 66 -12.16 -10.15 5.23
CA GLU A 66 -12.64 -11.27 6.06
C GLU A 66 -11.94 -12.61 5.83
N LYS A 67 -11.40 -12.83 4.63
CA LYS A 67 -10.68 -14.09 4.32
C LYS A 67 -9.37 -14.24 5.10
N ASN A 68 -8.86 -13.17 5.73
CA ASN A 68 -7.73 -13.27 6.66
C ASN A 68 -8.06 -14.17 7.87
N ALA A 69 -9.33 -14.40 8.21
CA ALA A 69 -9.77 -15.35 9.23
C ALA A 69 -9.40 -16.81 8.92
N GLN A 70 -9.02 -17.11 7.67
CA GLN A 70 -8.63 -18.47 7.24
C GLN A 70 -7.12 -18.71 7.34
N ILE A 71 -6.39 -17.79 7.97
CA ILE A 71 -4.93 -17.82 8.10
C ILE A 71 -4.46 -19.14 8.69
N SER A 72 -3.61 -19.84 7.95
CA SER A 72 -2.93 -21.05 8.40
C SER A 72 -1.77 -21.35 7.45
N SER A 73 -0.80 -22.15 7.90
CA SER A 73 0.33 -22.55 7.05
C SER A 73 -0.09 -23.31 5.79
N SER A 74 -1.28 -23.95 5.80
CA SER A 74 -1.85 -24.68 4.67
C SER A 74 -2.87 -23.90 3.86
N TYR A 75 -3.18 -22.65 4.22
CA TYR A 75 -4.22 -21.88 3.55
C TYR A 75 -3.89 -21.66 2.06
N ASN A 76 -4.86 -22.03 1.20
CA ASN A 76 -4.73 -21.92 -0.25
C ASN A 76 -5.42 -20.66 -0.80
N GLY A 77 -5.04 -19.52 -0.22
CA GLY A 77 -5.47 -18.19 -0.63
C GLY A 77 -4.41 -17.16 -0.27
N TRP A 78 -4.72 -15.89 -0.53
CA TRP A 78 -3.88 -14.76 -0.14
C TRP A 78 -4.33 -14.22 1.21
N ILE A 79 -3.37 -13.75 2.01
CA ILE A 79 -3.56 -12.97 3.25
C ILE A 79 -2.80 -11.65 3.14
N ASP A 80 -3.23 -10.64 3.88
CA ASP A 80 -2.59 -9.31 3.92
C ASP A 80 -2.60 -8.62 5.29
N LEU A 81 -3.08 -9.32 6.32
CA LEU A 81 -3.02 -8.88 7.71
C LEU A 81 -2.01 -9.72 8.51
N PHE A 82 -0.88 -9.10 8.88
CA PHE A 82 0.27 -9.78 9.49
C PHE A 82 0.47 -9.32 10.93
N GLY A 83 0.83 -10.24 11.84
CA GLY A 83 1.33 -9.85 13.16
C GLY A 83 2.66 -9.10 13.02
N TRP A 84 2.97 -8.21 13.96
CA TRP A 84 4.13 -7.33 13.84
C TRP A 84 5.45 -8.11 13.73
N GLY A 85 6.29 -7.75 12.76
CA GLY A 85 7.61 -8.35 12.61
C GLY A 85 7.62 -9.80 12.13
N THR A 86 6.52 -10.30 11.56
CA THR A 86 6.39 -11.70 11.11
C THR A 86 6.93 -11.96 9.70
N GLY A 87 7.94 -11.22 9.26
CA GLY A 87 8.48 -11.33 7.89
C GLY A 87 8.85 -12.75 7.45
N ASP A 88 9.37 -13.58 8.35
CA ASP A 88 9.75 -14.98 8.09
C ASP A 88 8.70 -16.00 8.55
N ASN A 89 7.71 -15.59 9.34
CA ASN A 89 6.59 -16.40 9.82
C ASN A 89 5.23 -15.71 9.60
N PRO A 90 4.85 -15.39 8.35
CA PRO A 90 3.71 -14.51 8.03
C PRO A 90 2.34 -15.10 8.35
N THR A 91 2.27 -16.38 8.71
CA THR A 91 1.05 -17.05 9.15
C THR A 91 0.93 -17.13 10.68
N ASN A 92 1.82 -16.45 11.43
CA ASN A 92 1.67 -16.40 12.87
C ASN A 92 0.39 -15.64 13.23
N ALA A 93 -0.55 -16.36 13.84
CA ALA A 93 -1.83 -15.87 14.33
C ALA A 93 -1.97 -16.11 15.85
N SER A 94 -0.85 -16.32 16.56
CA SER A 94 -0.86 -16.36 18.02
C SER A 94 -1.43 -15.08 18.60
N ILE A 95 -2.15 -15.19 19.71
CA ILE A 95 -2.67 -14.08 20.54
C ILE A 95 -1.81 -13.84 21.78
N VAL A 96 -0.53 -14.24 21.71
CA VAL A 96 0.42 -14.14 22.80
C VAL A 96 1.56 -13.21 22.38
N ASP A 97 1.68 -12.06 23.05
CA ASP A 97 2.67 -11.02 22.74
C ASP A 97 4.11 -11.54 22.67
N SER A 98 4.44 -12.54 23.49
CA SER A 98 5.79 -13.14 23.53
C SER A 98 6.17 -13.82 22.21
N ASP A 99 5.23 -14.11 21.33
CA ASP A 99 5.50 -14.71 20.02
C ASP A 99 5.90 -13.65 18.98
N TYR A 100 5.86 -12.36 19.35
CA TYR A 100 6.15 -11.20 18.49
C TYR A 100 7.25 -10.29 19.09
N GLN A 101 8.22 -10.88 19.79
CA GLN A 101 9.28 -10.13 20.47
C GLN A 101 10.26 -9.42 19.52
N PHE A 102 10.50 -9.97 18.34
CA PHE A 102 11.52 -9.50 17.41
C PHE A 102 10.90 -9.02 16.10
N PHE A 103 11.44 -7.91 15.58
CA PHE A 103 11.05 -7.41 14.28
C PHE A 103 11.86 -8.09 13.17
N VAL A 104 11.17 -8.84 12.31
CA VAL A 104 11.69 -9.25 11.00
C VAL A 104 10.92 -8.51 9.92
N ASP A 105 11.60 -7.60 9.22
CA ASP A 105 10.98 -6.83 8.15
C ASP A 105 10.53 -7.76 7.01
N TRP A 106 9.28 -7.61 6.57
CA TRP A 106 8.75 -8.35 5.43
C TRP A 106 9.52 -8.09 4.14
N GLY A 107 10.10 -6.89 3.99
CA GLY A 107 10.94 -6.50 2.86
C GLY A 107 12.25 -7.29 2.73
N THR A 108 12.63 -8.08 3.73
CA THR A 108 13.75 -9.03 3.63
C THR A 108 13.45 -10.20 2.68
N ASN A 109 12.18 -10.44 2.35
CA ASN A 109 11.76 -11.50 1.45
C ASN A 109 11.86 -11.11 -0.03
N LYS A 110 11.87 -12.12 -0.90
CA LYS A 110 11.66 -11.93 -2.33
C LYS A 110 10.19 -11.66 -2.60
N ILE A 111 9.86 -10.49 -3.15
CA ILE A 111 8.48 -10.07 -3.43
C ILE A 111 8.27 -10.01 -4.93
N GLY A 112 7.42 -10.90 -5.46
CA GLY A 112 7.22 -11.05 -6.90
C GLY A 112 8.55 -11.31 -7.64
N LYS A 113 8.94 -10.38 -8.51
CA LYS A 113 10.19 -10.44 -9.29
C LYS A 113 11.36 -9.74 -8.64
N ASP A 114 11.13 -8.88 -7.64
CA ASP A 114 12.15 -8.08 -7.00
C ASP A 114 13.08 -8.94 -6.14
N SER A 115 14.34 -8.53 -6.03
CA SER A 115 15.28 -9.15 -5.09
C SER A 115 14.85 -8.96 -3.63
N SER A 116 15.35 -9.82 -2.76
CA SER A 116 15.22 -9.62 -1.31
C SER A 116 15.88 -8.32 -0.87
N LYS A 117 15.35 -7.69 0.18
CA LYS A 117 15.85 -6.42 0.74
C LYS A 117 15.75 -5.23 -0.21
N SER A 118 14.98 -5.35 -1.29
CA SER A 118 14.66 -4.23 -2.17
C SER A 118 13.55 -3.34 -1.62
N TRP A 119 12.82 -3.79 -0.61
CA TRP A 119 11.73 -3.06 0.02
C TRP A 119 11.95 -3.03 1.53
N ARG A 120 11.34 -2.05 2.21
CA ARG A 120 11.34 -1.98 3.68
C ARG A 120 10.06 -1.36 4.21
N THR A 121 9.82 -1.56 5.50
CA THR A 121 8.71 -0.95 6.24
C THR A 121 9.16 0.40 6.82
N LEU A 122 8.31 1.43 6.71
CA LEU A 122 8.60 2.74 7.28
C LEU A 122 8.70 2.69 8.81
N THR A 123 9.63 3.45 9.36
CA THR A 123 9.78 3.65 10.82
C THR A 123 8.71 4.62 11.36
N PHE A 124 8.59 4.69 12.68
CA PHE A 124 7.68 5.61 13.35
C PHE A 124 7.98 7.06 12.99
N ASP A 125 9.26 7.44 13.00
CA ASP A 125 9.69 8.80 12.67
C ASP A 125 9.38 9.15 11.21
N GLU A 126 9.51 8.18 10.31
CA GLU A 126 9.21 8.36 8.90
C GLU A 126 7.71 8.51 8.62
N TRP A 127 6.87 7.69 9.26
CA TRP A 127 5.42 7.87 9.22
C TRP A 127 5.02 9.23 9.79
N THR A 128 5.61 9.62 10.93
CA THR A 128 5.36 10.91 11.58
C THR A 128 5.73 12.05 10.64
N TYR A 129 6.89 11.95 9.99
CA TYR A 129 7.32 12.98 9.07
C TYR A 129 6.36 13.11 7.89
N LEU A 130 6.01 11.99 7.27
CA LEU A 130 5.10 11.94 6.13
C LEU A 130 3.71 12.50 6.44
N LEU A 131 3.16 12.17 7.61
CA LEU A 131 1.79 12.54 7.98
C LEU A 131 1.69 13.93 8.64
N GLU A 132 2.76 14.43 9.26
CA GLU A 132 2.66 15.61 10.14
C GLU A 132 3.73 16.68 9.92
N LYS A 133 4.95 16.32 9.48
CA LYS A 133 6.09 17.26 9.46
C LYS A 133 6.50 17.75 8.08
N ARG A 134 6.17 17.03 7.01
CA ARG A 134 6.48 17.49 5.65
C ARG A 134 5.70 18.77 5.31
N PRO A 135 6.20 19.61 4.40
CA PRO A 135 5.48 20.81 3.96
C PRO A 135 4.04 20.48 3.53
N ASN A 136 3.08 21.22 4.06
CA ASN A 136 1.64 21.04 3.78
C ASN A 136 1.10 19.63 4.10
N ALA A 137 1.70 18.89 5.05
CA ALA A 137 1.33 17.50 5.34
C ALA A 137 -0.18 17.28 5.53
N ASN A 138 -0.87 18.20 6.21
CA ASN A 138 -2.32 18.14 6.46
C ASN A 138 -3.19 18.34 5.21
N GLN A 139 -2.64 18.86 4.11
CA GLN A 139 -3.31 18.99 2.81
C GLN A 139 -2.95 17.85 1.85
N LEU A 140 -1.92 17.06 2.19
CA LEU A 140 -1.40 15.97 1.36
C LEU A 140 -1.86 14.60 1.84
N ARG A 141 -2.88 14.55 2.70
CA ARG A 141 -3.51 13.31 3.16
C ARG A 141 -4.97 13.53 3.52
N GLY A 142 -5.77 12.48 3.46
CA GLY A 142 -7.15 12.50 3.96
C GLY A 142 -7.86 11.16 3.76
N GLY A 143 -8.89 10.91 4.57
CA GLY A 143 -9.80 9.79 4.36
C GLY A 143 -10.60 10.01 3.06
N VAL A 144 -10.78 8.96 2.27
CA VAL A 144 -11.47 9.01 0.97
C VAL A 144 -12.19 7.70 0.67
N ASP A 145 -13.29 7.77 -0.07
CA ASP A 145 -13.93 6.61 -0.69
C ASP A 145 -13.46 6.47 -2.14
N MET A 146 -12.87 5.34 -2.48
CA MET A 146 -12.40 5.02 -3.82
C MET A 146 -13.31 3.97 -4.42
N ASN A 147 -14.38 4.41 -5.08
CA ASN A 147 -15.37 3.55 -5.73
C ASN A 147 -15.92 2.47 -4.77
N GLY A 148 -16.35 2.88 -3.57
CA GLY A 148 -16.86 1.97 -2.54
C GLY A 148 -15.78 1.30 -1.68
N VAL A 149 -14.52 1.72 -1.79
CA VAL A 149 -13.43 1.27 -0.90
C VAL A 149 -12.97 2.44 -0.04
N SER A 150 -13.20 2.32 1.26
CA SER A 150 -12.76 3.31 2.26
C SER A 150 -11.26 3.22 2.47
N GLY A 151 -10.58 4.34 2.65
CA GLY A 151 -9.16 4.32 2.99
C GLY A 151 -8.53 5.70 3.14
N LEU A 152 -7.20 5.70 3.29
CA LEU A 152 -6.39 6.90 3.40
C LEU A 152 -5.69 7.20 2.07
N LEU A 153 -5.94 8.40 1.54
CA LEU A 153 -5.18 8.98 0.43
C LEU A 153 -3.92 9.68 0.95
N LEU A 154 -2.80 9.46 0.28
CA LEU A 154 -1.55 10.19 0.46
C LEU A 154 -1.12 10.78 -0.89
N LEU A 155 -0.83 12.07 -0.91
CA LEU A 155 -0.37 12.79 -2.09
C LEU A 155 1.17 12.96 -2.05
N PRO A 156 1.87 12.88 -3.20
CA PRO A 156 3.32 13.06 -3.26
C PRO A 156 3.73 14.51 -2.96
N ASP A 157 5.02 14.74 -2.71
CA ASP A 157 5.51 16.07 -2.30
C ASP A 157 5.35 17.14 -3.37
N ASN A 158 5.43 16.75 -4.64
CA ASN A 158 5.26 17.62 -5.80
C ASN A 158 3.80 17.67 -6.28
N TRP A 159 2.84 17.32 -5.43
CA TRP A 159 1.43 17.37 -5.79
C TRP A 159 1.00 18.79 -6.16
N GLU A 160 0.43 18.91 -7.35
CA GLU A 160 -0.24 20.11 -7.82
C GLU A 160 -1.68 19.75 -8.20
N SER A 161 -2.65 20.50 -7.66
CA SER A 161 -4.06 20.27 -7.99
C SER A 161 -4.30 20.48 -9.48
N THR A 162 -4.94 19.51 -10.14
CA THR A 162 -5.42 19.70 -11.52
C THR A 162 -6.80 20.36 -11.51
N ALA A 163 -7.16 21.05 -12.60
CA ALA A 163 -8.46 21.73 -12.71
C ALA A 163 -9.66 20.77 -12.59
N ASP A 164 -9.44 19.49 -12.91
CA ASP A 164 -10.48 18.45 -12.93
C ASP A 164 -10.68 17.74 -11.58
N ILE A 165 -9.76 17.94 -10.63
CA ILE A 165 -9.78 17.28 -9.31
C ILE A 165 -9.56 18.34 -8.23
N THR A 166 -10.66 18.85 -7.66
CA THR A 166 -10.60 19.66 -6.44
C THR A 166 -10.62 18.72 -5.24
N LEU A 167 -9.48 18.61 -4.55
CA LEU A 167 -9.34 17.81 -3.33
C LEU A 167 -9.55 18.70 -2.12
N ASP A 168 -10.68 18.53 -1.43
CA ASP A 168 -10.91 19.12 -0.10
C ASP A 168 -10.73 18.07 0.99
N LEU A 169 -9.46 17.65 1.18
CA LEU A 169 -9.06 16.63 2.16
C LEU A 169 -9.11 17.14 3.61
N GLY A 170 -9.43 18.42 3.83
CA GLY A 170 -9.54 19.04 5.15
C GLY A 170 -10.98 19.28 5.62
N SER A 171 -11.99 18.93 4.82
CA SER A 171 -13.41 19.10 5.16
C SER A 171 -14.00 17.92 5.94
N GLU A 172 -15.11 18.14 6.66
CA GLU A 172 -15.86 17.09 7.38
C GLU A 172 -16.47 16.03 6.45
N LYS A 173 -16.46 16.26 5.13
CA LYS A 173 -17.06 15.36 4.15
C LYS A 173 -15.97 14.61 3.38
N TYR A 174 -15.93 13.30 3.61
CA TYR A 174 -15.07 12.38 2.86
C TYR A 174 -15.37 12.44 1.37
N PRO A 175 -14.40 12.85 0.53
CA PRO A 175 -14.60 12.86 -0.91
C PRO A 175 -14.65 11.41 -1.40
N SER A 176 -15.59 11.16 -2.32
CA SER A 176 -15.70 9.91 -3.05
C SER A 176 -15.23 10.12 -4.49
N PHE A 177 -14.44 9.19 -4.99
CA PHE A 177 -13.87 9.24 -6.33
C PHE A 177 -14.37 8.05 -7.16
N THR A 178 -14.68 8.33 -8.42
CA THR A 178 -14.93 7.28 -9.41
C THR A 178 -13.62 6.58 -9.78
N ALA A 179 -13.72 5.40 -10.43
CA ALA A 179 -12.55 4.69 -10.94
C ALA A 179 -11.69 5.54 -11.91
N ASP A 180 -12.33 6.40 -12.73
CA ASP A 180 -11.63 7.28 -13.66
C ASP A 180 -10.87 8.40 -12.92
N GLN A 181 -11.50 9.00 -11.91
CA GLN A 181 -10.83 10.00 -11.06
C GLN A 181 -9.68 9.38 -10.28
N TRP A 182 -9.87 8.19 -9.71
CA TRP A 182 -8.79 7.45 -9.06
C TRP A 182 -7.63 7.17 -10.03
N SER A 183 -7.92 6.72 -11.25
CA SER A 183 -6.88 6.45 -12.25
C SER A 183 -6.05 7.70 -12.57
N GLN A 184 -6.66 8.89 -12.55
CA GLN A 184 -5.95 10.16 -12.71
C GLN A 184 -5.08 10.49 -11.48
N LEU A 185 -5.60 10.32 -10.27
CA LEU A 185 -4.83 10.50 -9.03
C LEU A 185 -3.62 9.56 -8.96
N GLU A 186 -3.84 8.28 -9.25
CA GLU A 186 -2.80 7.25 -9.27
C GLU A 186 -1.73 7.53 -10.33
N ALA A 187 -2.13 8.01 -11.52
CA ALA A 187 -1.19 8.42 -12.57
C ALA A 187 -0.30 9.60 -12.16
N LEU A 188 -0.79 10.47 -11.26
CA LEU A 188 -0.05 11.56 -10.65
C LEU A 188 0.78 11.13 -9.42
N GLY A 189 0.76 9.84 -9.08
CA GLY A 189 1.58 9.26 -8.01
C GLY A 189 0.90 9.24 -6.64
N ALA A 190 -0.42 9.47 -6.57
CA ALA A 190 -1.15 9.31 -5.32
C ALA A 190 -1.10 7.85 -4.81
N VAL A 191 -1.04 7.73 -3.48
CA VAL A 191 -1.04 6.44 -2.77
C VAL A 191 -2.34 6.27 -2.02
N PHE A 192 -2.95 5.10 -2.11
CA PHE A 192 -4.16 4.74 -1.37
C PHE A 192 -3.90 3.54 -0.46
N LEU A 193 -4.27 3.71 0.80
CA LEU A 193 -4.16 2.73 1.86
C LEU A 193 -5.58 2.28 2.26
N PRO A 194 -6.07 1.13 1.76
CA PRO A 194 -7.43 0.67 2.06
C PRO A 194 -7.64 0.38 3.55
N ALA A 195 -8.85 0.65 4.04
CA ALA A 195 -9.32 0.26 5.36
C ALA A 195 -9.57 -1.25 5.40
N ALA A 196 -8.49 -2.04 5.44
CA ALA A 196 -8.53 -3.50 5.39
C ALA A 196 -9.03 -4.16 6.69
N GLY A 197 -9.30 -3.38 7.73
CA GLY A 197 -9.56 -3.86 9.08
C GLY A 197 -8.28 -4.30 9.78
N TRP A 198 -8.45 -5.05 10.86
CA TRP A 198 -7.38 -5.72 11.58
C TRP A 198 -7.85 -7.11 12.04
N ARG A 199 -6.91 -7.93 12.51
CA ARG A 199 -7.16 -9.31 12.94
C ARG A 199 -6.70 -9.54 14.38
N SER A 200 -7.45 -10.30 15.18
CA SER A 200 -6.99 -10.90 16.44
C SER A 200 -7.17 -12.41 16.37
N GLY A 201 -6.08 -13.18 16.44
CA GLY A 201 -6.17 -14.62 16.19
C GLY A 201 -6.74 -14.92 14.80
N ASP A 202 -7.87 -15.63 14.72
CA ASP A 202 -8.57 -15.89 13.46
C ASP A 202 -9.78 -14.97 13.24
N ASP A 203 -9.97 -13.95 14.08
CA ASP A 203 -11.08 -13.01 14.00
C ASP A 203 -10.67 -11.73 13.26
N VAL A 204 -11.53 -11.23 12.36
CA VAL A 204 -11.27 -10.05 11.53
C VAL A 204 -12.37 -9.03 11.78
N GLU A 205 -11.97 -7.79 12.08
CA GLU A 205 -12.92 -6.73 12.44
C GLU A 205 -12.72 -5.46 11.62
N TYR A 206 -13.79 -4.66 11.52
CA TYR A 206 -13.81 -3.30 10.96
C TYR A 206 -13.29 -3.16 9.52
N VAL A 207 -13.46 -4.20 8.70
CA VAL A 207 -13.23 -4.12 7.26
C VAL A 207 -14.06 -2.96 6.66
N GLN A 208 -13.44 -2.14 5.82
CA GLN A 208 -13.99 -0.90 5.21
C GLN A 208 -14.21 0.26 6.20
N PHE A 209 -13.82 0.11 7.46
CA PHE A 209 -14.00 1.14 8.47
C PHE A 209 -12.69 1.57 9.13
N VAL A 210 -11.78 0.62 9.37
CA VAL A 210 -10.46 0.88 9.99
C VAL A 210 -9.34 0.52 9.03
N GLY A 211 -8.33 1.38 8.94
CA GLY A 211 -7.03 1.02 8.39
C GLY A 211 -5.96 1.04 9.47
N ALA A 212 -5.20 -0.04 9.55
CA ALA A 212 -4.07 -0.19 10.46
C ALA A 212 -2.84 -0.66 9.66
N TYR A 213 -1.73 0.07 9.77
CA TYR A 213 -0.53 -0.14 8.97
C TYR A 213 0.72 -0.17 9.82
N TRP A 214 1.42 -1.30 9.84
CA TRP A 214 2.59 -1.46 10.69
C TRP A 214 3.72 -0.50 10.36
N SER A 215 4.37 0.00 11.41
CA SER A 215 5.72 0.53 11.36
C SER A 215 6.76 -0.55 11.66
N SER A 216 8.01 -0.34 11.26
CA SER A 216 9.17 -1.13 11.73
C SER A 216 9.63 -0.79 13.15
N THR A 217 9.03 0.20 13.81
CA THR A 217 9.45 0.64 15.15
C THR A 217 8.60 -0.01 16.26
N GLY A 218 9.26 -0.77 17.13
CA GLY A 218 8.64 -1.34 18.33
C GLY A 218 8.52 -0.32 19.47
N TYR A 219 7.56 -0.54 20.37
CA TYR A 219 7.33 0.27 21.57
C TYR A 219 6.98 -0.62 22.76
N ALA A 220 7.93 -0.83 23.69
CA ALA A 220 7.76 -1.77 24.80
C ALA A 220 7.32 -3.18 24.31
N VAL A 221 6.12 -3.65 24.72
CA VAL A 221 5.51 -4.92 24.26
C VAL A 221 4.69 -4.77 22.98
N ASP A 222 4.47 -3.53 22.54
CA ASP A 222 3.66 -3.15 21.40
C ASP A 222 4.53 -2.64 20.23
N ALA A 223 3.91 -2.16 19.15
CA ALA A 223 4.62 -1.51 18.05
C ALA A 223 3.81 -0.34 17.48
N PHE A 224 4.50 0.61 16.86
CA PHE A 224 3.80 1.73 16.23
C PHE A 224 3.10 1.30 14.93
N SER A 225 1.96 1.90 14.66
CA SER A 225 1.24 1.77 13.40
C SER A 225 0.57 3.09 13.02
N VAL A 226 0.33 3.27 11.72
CA VAL A 226 -0.64 4.27 11.27
C VAL A 226 -2.02 3.68 11.47
N TYR A 227 -2.87 4.40 12.19
CA TYR A 227 -4.22 4.00 12.49
C TYR A 227 -5.19 5.10 12.07
N PHE A 228 -6.28 4.72 11.41
CA PHE A 228 -7.33 5.64 11.01
C PHE A 228 -8.67 4.96 10.93
N PHE A 229 -9.71 5.69 11.33
CA PHE A 229 -11.08 5.40 10.96
C PHE A 229 -11.42 6.16 9.68
N PHE A 230 -12.27 5.56 8.85
CA PHE A 230 -12.75 6.17 7.63
C PHE A 230 -13.49 7.51 7.88
N ASP A 231 -14.00 7.72 9.10
CA ASP A 231 -14.71 8.93 9.54
C ASP A 231 -13.95 9.77 10.59
N GLU A 232 -12.65 9.54 10.80
CA GLU A 232 -11.87 10.29 11.79
C GLU A 232 -10.47 10.70 11.29
N VAL A 233 -9.72 11.35 12.19
CA VAL A 233 -8.36 11.85 11.96
C VAL A 233 -7.37 10.69 11.95
N VAL A 234 -6.55 10.61 10.89
CA VAL A 234 -5.38 9.71 10.86
C VAL A 234 -4.38 10.14 11.91
N HIS A 235 -3.97 9.19 12.74
CA HIS A 235 -2.95 9.36 13.76
C HIS A 235 -1.97 8.18 13.72
N ILE A 236 -0.85 8.35 14.41
CA ILE A 236 0.09 7.26 14.66
C ILE A 236 -0.20 6.77 16.07
N ASP A 237 -0.47 5.48 16.19
CA ASP A 237 -0.83 4.84 17.45
C ASP A 237 0.10 3.67 17.77
N VAL A 238 -0.10 3.10 18.95
CA VAL A 238 0.55 1.90 19.43
C VAL A 238 -0.41 0.72 19.26
N GLY A 239 -0.05 -0.23 18.40
CA GLY A 239 -0.78 -1.47 18.18
C GLY A 239 -0.16 -2.64 18.90
N VAL A 240 -1.01 -3.52 19.45
CA VAL A 240 -0.60 -4.81 20.01
C VAL A 240 0.00 -5.70 18.92
N ARG A 241 1.18 -6.27 19.17
CA ARG A 241 1.99 -6.92 18.12
C ARG A 241 1.37 -8.20 17.56
N ASP A 242 0.49 -8.83 18.32
CA ASP A 242 -0.24 -10.03 17.94
C ASP A 242 -1.42 -9.74 16.99
N ALA A 243 -1.83 -8.47 16.86
CA ALA A 243 -2.81 -8.06 15.88
C ALA A 243 -2.30 -8.19 14.44
N GLY A 244 -3.11 -8.76 13.55
CA GLY A 244 -2.86 -8.71 12.12
C GLY A 244 -3.20 -7.32 11.57
N GLN A 245 -2.20 -6.60 11.05
CA GLN A 245 -2.39 -5.32 10.38
C GLN A 245 -1.79 -5.32 8.96
N SER A 246 -2.18 -4.34 8.15
CA SER A 246 -1.66 -4.19 6.80
C SER A 246 -0.19 -3.79 6.80
N VAL A 247 0.51 -4.15 5.73
CA VAL A 247 1.89 -3.73 5.48
C VAL A 247 1.95 -3.07 4.11
N ARG A 248 2.38 -1.81 4.08
CA ARG A 248 2.68 -1.08 2.84
C ARG A 248 4.18 -0.77 2.80
N LEU A 249 4.88 -1.34 1.84
CA LEU A 249 6.33 -1.22 1.76
C LEU A 249 6.76 -0.05 0.87
N VAL A 250 8.00 0.38 1.10
CA VAL A 250 8.63 1.47 0.37
C VAL A 250 10.02 1.09 -0.14
N LYS A 251 10.50 1.85 -1.12
CA LYS A 251 11.88 1.86 -1.63
C LYS A 251 12.50 3.22 -1.35
N ASP A 252 13.73 3.24 -0.85
CA ASP A 252 14.53 4.46 -0.75
C ASP A 252 14.96 4.95 -2.14
N LEU A 253 15.04 6.28 -2.31
CA LEU A 253 15.55 6.95 -3.51
C LEU A 253 16.97 7.49 -3.31
#